data_AF-A0AAD9GJ93-F1
#
_entry.id   AF-A0AAD9GJ93-F1
#
_cell.length_a   1.000
_cell.length_b   1.000
_cell.length_c   1.000
_cell.angle_alpha   90.00
_cell.angle_beta   90.00
_cell.angle_gamma   90.00
#
_symmetry.space_group_name_H-M   'P 1'
#
loop_
_entity.id
_entity.type
_entity.pdbx_description
1 polymer ?
#
loop_
_entity_poly.entity_id
_entity_poly.type
_entity_poly.pdbx_seq_one_letter_code
_entity_poly.pdbx_strand_id
1 'polypeptide(L)'
;MEARITERDCSAITDVQLPRDNPEAVQSGDQRNWRTWSWKDGKIGHAVPRGWEFPARTNVKVLWNMWHFGDQDTGIRPYRLLSEQHDIMPQHRMRHTRARTVMEYLENLALGAQLLPAGLIRISKLQIPMADKVFDIVFAAALSQLYSEAPKRAEDLSCGTLYNRLCQYRKNSRNK
;
A
#
# COMPACT_ATOMS: atom_id res chain seq x y z
N MET A 1 -33.34 -3.83 7.16
CA MET A 1 -32.67 -2.62 7.70
C MET A 1 -31.28 -2.60 7.09
N GLU A 2 -31.19 -2.20 5.82
CA GLU A 2 -29.94 -2.15 5.05
C GLU A 2 -29.54 -0.69 4.90
N ALA A 3 -28.43 -0.31 5.51
CA ALA A 3 -27.85 1.01 5.37
C ALA A 3 -27.17 1.10 4.01
N ARG A 4 -27.80 1.85 3.10
CA ARG A 4 -27.20 2.30 1.83
C ARG A 4 -26.02 3.20 2.16
N ILE A 5 -24.81 2.75 1.82
CA ILE A 5 -23.61 3.58 1.82
C ILE A 5 -23.79 4.59 0.68
N THR A 6 -23.96 5.84 1.05
CA THR A 6 -24.15 6.97 0.14
C THR A 6 -22.87 7.25 -0.63
N GLU A 7 -22.97 7.18 -1.96
CA GLU A 7 -22.05 7.79 -2.90
C GLU A 7 -22.01 9.30 -2.65
N ARG A 8 -21.02 9.78 -1.89
CA ARG A 8 -20.66 11.19 -1.89
C ARG A 8 -19.15 11.34 -1.83
N ASP A 9 -18.65 12.05 -2.83
CA ASP A 9 -17.31 12.64 -2.99
C ASP A 9 -16.19 11.76 -3.55
N CYS A 10 -16.38 11.27 -4.80
CA CYS A 10 -15.30 10.84 -5.71
C CYS A 10 -15.09 11.80 -6.90
N SER A 11 -15.56 13.04 -6.83
CA SER A 11 -15.56 13.99 -7.97
C SER A 11 -14.18 14.55 -8.37
N ALA A 12 -13.08 14.02 -7.82
CA ALA A 12 -11.71 14.50 -8.10
C ALA A 12 -10.86 13.51 -8.94
N ILE A 13 -11.42 12.38 -9.37
CA ILE A 13 -10.66 11.32 -10.06
C ILE A 13 -11.04 11.19 -11.55
N THR A 14 -11.98 12.00 -12.04
CA THR A 14 -12.71 11.70 -13.29
C THR A 14 -11.99 11.95 -14.62
N ASP A 15 -10.74 12.44 -14.66
CA ASP A 15 -10.09 12.77 -15.94
C ASP A 15 -8.75 12.04 -16.23
N VAL A 16 -8.29 11.12 -15.38
CA VAL A 16 -7.04 10.38 -15.63
C VAL A 16 -7.33 8.93 -16.02
N GLN A 17 -7.67 8.73 -17.29
CA GLN A 17 -7.82 7.39 -17.87
C GLN A 17 -6.42 6.82 -18.19
N LEU A 18 -5.92 5.90 -17.36
CA LEU A 18 -4.75 5.10 -17.73
C LEU A 18 -5.09 4.23 -18.96
N PRO A 19 -4.17 4.04 -19.94
CA PRO A 19 -4.45 3.24 -21.13
C PRO A 19 -4.93 1.84 -20.75
N ARG A 20 -6.21 1.55 -20.99
CA ARG A 20 -6.92 0.37 -20.47
C ARG A 20 -6.46 -0.95 -21.12
N ASP A 21 -5.85 -0.86 -22.31
CA ASP A 21 -5.60 -2.01 -23.18
C ASP A 21 -4.11 -2.24 -23.50
N ASN A 22 -3.16 -1.70 -22.71
CA ASN A 22 -1.74 -1.98 -22.97
C ASN A 22 -1.32 -3.34 -22.39
N PRO A 23 -1.04 -4.38 -23.21
CA PRO A 23 -0.56 -5.68 -22.73
C PRO A 23 0.80 -5.59 -22.00
N GLU A 24 1.54 -4.48 -22.14
CA GLU A 24 2.78 -4.23 -21.41
C GLU A 24 2.57 -3.79 -19.94
N ALA A 25 1.32 -3.51 -19.51
CA ALA A 25 1.04 -3.04 -18.15
C ALA A 25 1.18 -4.13 -17.07
N VAL A 26 1.27 -5.39 -17.46
CA VAL A 26 1.29 -6.56 -16.58
C VAL A 26 2.69 -7.14 -16.51
N GLN A 27 3.10 -7.64 -15.34
CA GLN A 27 4.35 -8.36 -15.20
C GLN A 27 4.34 -9.70 -15.93
N SER A 28 5.15 -9.81 -16.98
CA SER A 28 5.45 -11.05 -17.69
C SER A 28 6.36 -11.94 -16.84
N GLY A 29 5.82 -12.99 -16.23
CA GLY A 29 6.58 -14.04 -15.55
C GLY A 29 7.03 -13.69 -14.12
N ASP A 30 6.45 -14.40 -13.15
CA ASP A 30 6.67 -14.28 -11.70
C ASP A 30 8.02 -14.88 -11.24
N GLN A 31 9.13 -14.64 -11.97
CA GLN A 31 10.46 -15.13 -11.59
C GLN A 31 11.15 -14.22 -10.57
N ARG A 32 10.43 -13.75 -9.56
CA ARG A 32 11.07 -13.06 -8.44
C ARG A 32 11.56 -14.11 -7.45
N ASN A 33 12.88 -14.30 -7.40
CA ASN A 33 13.53 -15.26 -6.50
C ASN A 33 13.52 -14.75 -5.06
N TRP A 34 12.38 -14.90 -4.39
CA TRP A 34 12.27 -14.57 -2.97
C TRP A 34 13.09 -15.51 -2.12
N ARG A 35 13.91 -14.92 -1.24
CA ARG A 35 14.70 -15.69 -0.30
C ARG A 35 13.83 -16.18 0.84
N THR A 36 14.28 -17.26 1.44
CA THR A 36 13.74 -17.82 2.68
C THR A 36 14.91 -18.02 3.62
N TRP A 37 14.80 -17.51 4.84
CA TRP A 37 15.88 -17.50 5.82
C TRP A 37 15.60 -18.51 6.93
N SER A 38 16.63 -19.24 7.34
CA SER A 38 16.56 -20.09 8.54
C SER A 38 17.15 -19.33 9.72
N TRP A 39 16.35 -19.11 10.76
CA TRP A 39 16.79 -18.46 12.00
C TRP A 39 17.23 -19.45 13.08
N LYS A 40 17.16 -20.77 12.78
CA LYS A 40 17.43 -21.87 13.72
C LYS A 40 16.59 -21.79 15.01
N ASP A 41 15.39 -21.22 14.94
CA ASP A 41 14.45 -21.05 16.06
C ASP A 41 13.39 -22.16 16.14
N GLY A 42 13.56 -23.24 15.37
CA GLY A 42 12.62 -24.35 15.29
C GLY A 42 11.35 -24.06 14.47
N LYS A 43 11.23 -22.86 13.86
CA LYS A 43 10.11 -22.51 12.98
C LYS A 43 10.41 -22.81 11.51
N ILE A 44 9.35 -22.81 10.70
CA ILE A 44 9.42 -22.83 9.24
C ILE A 44 10.21 -21.59 8.76
N GLY A 45 10.88 -21.69 7.62
CA GLY A 45 11.70 -20.61 7.06
C GLY A 45 10.98 -19.25 7.02
N HIS A 46 11.73 -18.21 7.37
CA HIS A 46 11.28 -16.84 7.51
C HIS A 46 11.39 -16.07 6.19
N ALA A 47 10.58 -15.02 6.04
CA ALA A 47 10.52 -14.16 4.86
C ALA A 47 11.44 -12.93 4.95
N VAL A 48 12.20 -12.78 6.04
CA VAL A 48 13.20 -11.73 6.25
C VAL A 48 14.46 -12.30 6.93
N PRO A 49 15.64 -11.66 6.78
CA PRO A 49 16.83 -12.08 7.50
C PRO A 49 16.70 -11.86 9.01
N ARG A 50 17.46 -12.62 9.79
CA ARG A 50 17.45 -12.50 11.25
C ARG A 50 17.90 -11.11 11.66
N GLY A 51 17.13 -10.45 12.53
CA GLY A 51 17.41 -9.09 12.99
C GLY A 51 16.97 -7.99 12.02
N TRP A 52 16.26 -8.32 10.95
CA TRP A 52 15.65 -7.33 10.08
C TRP A 52 14.62 -6.48 10.83
N GLU A 53 14.66 -5.16 10.58
CA GLU A 53 13.72 -4.22 11.16
C GLU A 53 12.72 -3.72 10.12
N PHE A 54 11.42 -3.73 10.48
CA PHE A 54 10.41 -3.10 9.64
C PHE A 54 10.69 -1.58 9.54
N PRO A 55 10.65 -0.96 8.34
CA PRO A 55 11.12 0.41 8.19
C PRO A 55 10.42 1.43 9.09
N ALA A 56 11.22 2.31 9.72
CA ALA A 56 10.74 3.24 10.74
C ALA A 56 10.37 4.62 10.19
N ARG A 57 11.16 5.13 9.24
CA ARG A 57 11.11 6.54 8.76
C ARG A 57 10.97 6.61 7.23
N THR A 58 10.23 5.66 6.67
CA THR A 58 10.02 5.57 5.23
C THR A 58 8.79 6.38 4.86
N ASN A 59 8.89 7.15 3.78
CA ASN A 59 7.74 7.85 3.23
C ASN A 59 6.72 6.86 2.65
N VAL A 60 5.50 7.34 2.40
CA VAL A 60 4.40 6.48 1.92
C VAL A 60 4.75 5.84 0.57
N LYS A 61 5.44 6.55 -0.32
CA LYS A 61 5.81 6.05 -1.66
C LYS A 61 6.76 4.84 -1.61
N VAL A 62 7.83 4.95 -0.86
CA VAL A 62 8.81 3.86 -0.74
C VAL A 62 8.16 2.66 -0.05
N LEU A 63 7.32 2.90 0.95
CA LEU A 63 6.61 1.81 1.61
C LEU A 63 5.57 1.15 0.69
N TRP A 64 4.89 1.90 -0.18
CA TRP A 64 4.01 1.36 -1.23
C TRP A 64 4.75 0.39 -2.14
N ASN A 65 5.95 0.78 -2.59
CA ASN A 65 6.78 -0.07 -3.44
C ASN A 65 7.17 -1.37 -2.71
N MET A 66 7.70 -1.26 -1.48
CA MET A 66 8.04 -2.44 -0.66
C MET A 66 6.81 -3.31 -0.34
N TRP A 67 5.65 -2.69 -0.13
CA TRP A 67 4.40 -3.37 0.22
C TRP A 67 3.88 -4.27 -0.90
N HIS A 68 3.93 -3.79 -2.15
CA HIS A 68 3.41 -4.51 -3.31
C HIS A 68 4.47 -5.31 -4.07
N PHE A 69 5.72 -4.84 -4.06
CA PHE A 69 6.80 -5.40 -4.89
C PHE A 69 7.94 -6.04 -4.11
N GLY A 70 8.02 -5.83 -2.80
CA GLY A 70 9.10 -6.34 -1.96
C GLY A 70 10.36 -5.50 -2.07
N ASP A 71 11.42 -5.97 -1.41
CA ASP A 71 12.77 -5.47 -1.57
C ASP A 71 13.56 -6.53 -2.34
N GLN A 72 13.71 -6.29 -3.65
CA GLN A 72 14.30 -7.24 -4.57
C GLN A 72 15.81 -7.39 -4.37
N ASP A 73 16.48 -6.31 -3.95
CA ASP A 73 17.92 -6.29 -3.74
C ASP A 73 18.31 -7.23 -2.60
N THR A 74 17.51 -7.27 -1.54
CA THR A 74 17.69 -8.20 -0.42
C THR A 74 16.96 -9.53 -0.60
N GLY A 75 16.08 -9.64 -1.60
CA GLY A 75 15.24 -10.80 -1.86
C GLY A 75 14.08 -10.96 -0.88
N ILE A 76 13.68 -9.89 -0.19
CA ILE A 76 12.52 -9.87 0.70
C ILE A 76 11.24 -9.71 -0.13
N ARG A 77 10.29 -10.61 0.08
CA ARG A 77 8.99 -10.62 -0.61
C ARG A 77 8.14 -9.38 -0.26
N PRO A 78 7.08 -9.06 -1.02
CA PRO A 78 6.18 -7.95 -0.72
C PRO A 78 5.76 -7.91 0.75
N TYR A 79 5.88 -6.74 1.39
CA TYR A 79 5.77 -6.66 2.85
C TYR A 79 4.39 -7.08 3.37
N ARG A 80 3.35 -6.95 2.54
CA ARG A 80 2.00 -7.46 2.85
C ARG A 80 1.92 -8.97 3.07
N LEU A 81 2.92 -9.72 2.59
CA LEU A 81 3.03 -11.18 2.72
C LEU A 81 3.88 -11.61 3.93
N LEU A 82 4.43 -10.65 4.69
CA LEU A 82 5.17 -10.94 5.91
C LEU A 82 4.20 -11.34 7.02
N SER A 83 4.55 -12.39 7.76
CA SER A 83 3.83 -12.81 8.95
C SER A 83 4.13 -11.86 10.10
N GLU A 84 3.09 -11.20 10.61
CA GLU A 84 3.21 -10.32 11.78
C GLU A 84 3.67 -11.05 13.05
N GLN A 85 3.42 -12.36 13.13
CA GLN A 85 3.78 -13.19 14.27
C GLN A 85 5.19 -13.76 14.17
N HIS A 86 5.65 -14.07 12.95
CA HIS A 86 6.91 -14.79 12.72
C HIS A 86 8.01 -13.91 12.14
N ASP A 87 7.70 -13.05 11.18
CA ASP A 87 8.69 -12.24 10.46
C ASP A 87 8.88 -10.84 11.08
N ILE A 88 7.83 -10.30 11.72
CA ILE A 88 7.86 -8.94 12.30
C ILE A 88 8.21 -8.98 13.79
N MET A 89 9.29 -8.30 14.17
CA MET A 89 9.66 -8.16 15.59
C MET A 89 8.55 -7.47 16.41
N PRO A 90 8.30 -7.86 17.67
CA PRO A 90 7.19 -7.34 18.48
C PRO A 90 7.12 -5.80 18.54
N GLN A 91 8.26 -5.13 18.71
CA GLN A 91 8.34 -3.67 18.76
C GLN A 91 7.99 -2.96 17.43
N HIS A 92 7.90 -3.71 16.34
CA HIS A 92 7.61 -3.19 15.00
C HIS A 92 6.20 -3.50 14.52
N ARG A 93 5.47 -4.39 15.20
CA ARG A 93 4.11 -4.83 14.81
C ARG A 93 3.17 -3.65 14.61
N MET A 94 3.16 -2.69 15.54
CA MET A 94 2.34 -1.49 15.41
C MET A 94 2.64 -0.70 14.12
N ARG A 95 3.91 -0.60 13.71
CA ARG A 95 4.29 0.08 12.46
C ARG A 95 3.75 -0.70 11.26
N HIS A 96 3.90 -2.01 11.26
CA HIS A 96 3.36 -2.90 10.23
C HIS A 96 1.83 -2.81 10.14
N THR A 97 1.10 -2.82 11.25
CA THR A 97 -0.37 -2.68 11.28
C THR A 97 -0.82 -1.33 10.69
N ARG A 98 -0.14 -0.23 11.07
CA ARG A 98 -0.44 1.11 10.52
C ARG A 98 -0.18 1.16 9.03
N ALA A 99 0.93 0.58 8.58
CA ALA A 99 1.26 0.43 7.17
C ALA A 99 0.16 -0.31 6.41
N ARG A 100 -0.24 -1.48 6.91
CA ARG A 100 -1.33 -2.27 6.35
C ARG A 100 -2.59 -1.44 6.14
N THR A 101 -3.03 -0.73 7.19
CA THR A 101 -4.26 0.08 7.13
C THR A 101 -4.19 1.20 6.08
N VAL A 102 -3.03 1.85 5.95
CA VAL A 102 -2.83 2.91 4.95
C VAL A 102 -2.79 2.33 3.54
N MET A 103 -2.06 1.24 3.33
CA MET A 103 -1.92 0.63 2.01
C MET A 103 -3.25 0.05 1.51
N GLU A 104 -4.01 -0.61 2.38
CA GLU A 104 -5.36 -1.09 2.07
C GLU A 104 -6.31 0.06 1.73
N TYR A 105 -6.21 1.21 2.41
CA TYR A 105 -7.01 2.39 2.07
C TYR A 105 -6.65 2.93 0.68
N LEU A 106 -5.37 3.06 0.34
CA LEU A 106 -4.93 3.49 -0.99
C LEU A 106 -5.31 2.48 -2.08
N GLU A 107 -5.22 1.17 -1.81
CA GLU A 107 -5.65 0.11 -2.74
C GLU A 107 -7.16 0.17 -2.98
N ASN A 108 -7.97 0.43 -1.94
CA ASN A 108 -9.40 0.64 -2.09
C ASN A 108 -9.75 1.88 -2.92
N LEU A 109 -8.98 2.97 -2.80
CA LEU A 109 -9.13 4.13 -3.70
C LEU A 109 -8.83 3.74 -5.16
N ALA A 110 -7.78 2.96 -5.39
CA ALA A 110 -7.42 2.50 -6.74
C ALA A 110 -8.53 1.63 -7.36
N LEU A 111 -9.09 0.71 -6.58
CA LEU A 111 -10.18 -0.17 -7.00
C LEU A 111 -11.48 0.61 -7.24
N GLY A 112 -11.84 1.53 -6.32
CA GLY A 112 -13.03 2.36 -6.45
C GLY A 112 -12.99 3.28 -7.67
N ALA A 113 -11.80 3.79 -8.02
CA ALA A 113 -11.57 4.59 -9.22
C ALA A 113 -11.32 3.77 -10.49
N GLN A 114 -11.35 2.43 -10.43
CA GLN A 114 -11.10 1.54 -11.56
C GLN A 114 -9.76 1.82 -12.28
N LEU A 115 -8.71 2.15 -11.51
CA LEU A 115 -7.38 2.46 -12.06
C LEU A 115 -6.59 1.21 -12.50
N LEU A 116 -7.10 0.02 -12.20
CA LEU A 116 -6.48 -1.24 -12.61
C LEU A 116 -7.02 -1.67 -13.97
N PRO A 117 -6.18 -2.24 -14.86
CA PRO A 117 -6.66 -2.80 -16.11
C PRO A 117 -7.67 -3.92 -15.89
N ALA A 118 -8.50 -4.19 -16.91
CA ALA A 118 -9.59 -5.15 -16.79
C ALA A 118 -9.08 -6.54 -16.35
N GLY A 119 -9.75 -7.12 -15.35
CA GLY A 119 -9.40 -8.45 -14.79
C GLY A 119 -8.29 -8.44 -13.73
N LEU A 120 -7.63 -7.30 -13.47
CA LEU A 120 -6.66 -7.18 -12.38
C LEU A 120 -7.30 -6.67 -11.10
N ILE A 121 -7.12 -7.42 -10.02
CA ILE A 121 -7.58 -7.08 -8.67
C ILE A 121 -6.43 -6.73 -7.71
N ARG A 122 -5.17 -6.79 -8.16
CA ARG A 122 -3.99 -6.59 -7.29
C ARG A 122 -2.92 -5.74 -7.96
N ILE A 123 -2.50 -4.70 -7.24
CA ILE A 123 -1.46 -3.75 -7.67
C ILE A 123 -0.10 -4.44 -7.91
N SER A 124 0.20 -5.50 -7.17
CA SER A 124 1.48 -6.24 -7.31
C SER A 124 1.71 -6.89 -8.67
N LYS A 125 0.65 -7.06 -9.47
CA LYS A 125 0.73 -7.64 -10.82
C LYS A 125 1.00 -6.58 -11.89
N LEU A 126 0.95 -5.30 -11.53
CA LEU A 126 1.33 -4.19 -12.39
C LEU A 126 2.84 -4.11 -12.54
N GLN A 127 3.29 -3.62 -13.70
CA GLN A 127 4.65 -3.11 -13.85
C GLN A 127 4.89 -1.91 -12.95
N ILE A 128 6.14 -1.73 -12.50
CA ILE A 128 6.51 -0.65 -11.58
C ILE A 128 6.09 0.73 -12.11
N PRO A 129 6.35 1.12 -13.38
CA PRO A 129 5.92 2.42 -13.88
C PRO A 129 4.41 2.63 -13.87
N MET A 130 3.62 1.58 -14.07
CA MET A 130 2.15 1.67 -14.01
C MET A 130 1.69 1.81 -12.55
N ALA A 131 2.28 1.03 -11.65
CA ALA A 131 2.00 1.13 -10.22
C ALA A 131 2.40 2.48 -9.64
N ASP A 132 3.42 3.14 -10.21
CA ASP A 132 3.81 4.49 -9.85
C ASP A 132 2.75 5.52 -10.23
N LYS A 133 2.21 5.43 -11.44
CA LYS A 133 1.08 6.28 -11.86
C LYS A 133 -0.16 6.07 -11.01
N VAL A 134 -0.49 4.80 -10.72
CA VAL A 134 -1.60 4.47 -9.81
C VAL A 134 -1.38 5.11 -8.45
N PHE A 135 -0.16 5.00 -7.90
CA PHE A 135 0.19 5.63 -6.63
C PHE A 135 -0.04 7.14 -6.65
N ASP A 136 0.46 7.86 -7.65
CA ASP A 136 0.35 9.32 -7.71
C ASP A 136 -1.11 9.78 -7.68
N ILE A 137 -1.97 9.08 -8.42
CA ILE A 137 -3.42 9.36 -8.47
C ILE A 137 -4.08 9.10 -7.11
N VAL A 138 -3.88 7.90 -6.52
CA VAL A 138 -4.55 7.56 -5.26
C VAL A 138 -3.99 8.32 -4.07
N PHE A 139 -2.72 8.68 -4.11
CA PHE A 139 -2.09 9.49 -3.07
C PHE A 139 -2.63 10.92 -3.12
N ALA A 140 -2.74 11.53 -4.30
CA ALA A 140 -3.40 12.82 -4.46
C ALA A 140 -4.86 12.79 -3.96
N ALA A 141 -5.63 11.76 -4.35
CA ALA A 141 -6.99 11.58 -3.88
C ALA A 141 -7.07 11.43 -2.34
N ALA A 142 -6.17 10.65 -1.75
CA ALA A 142 -6.07 10.50 -0.30
C ALA A 142 -5.75 11.83 0.40
N LEU A 143 -4.85 12.65 -0.14
CA LEU A 143 -4.54 13.96 0.44
C LEU A 143 -5.75 14.89 0.41
N SER A 144 -6.48 14.93 -0.71
CA SER A 144 -7.70 15.73 -0.85
C SER A 144 -8.81 15.30 0.10
N GLN A 145 -8.91 14.01 0.44
CA GLN A 145 -9.91 13.52 1.42
C GLN A 145 -9.47 13.76 2.87
N LEU A 146 -8.18 13.65 3.17
CA LEU A 146 -7.66 13.62 4.54
C LEU A 146 -7.22 14.99 5.07
N TYR A 147 -7.00 15.96 4.19
CA TYR A 147 -6.54 17.30 4.56
C TYR A 147 -7.43 18.37 3.95
N SER A 148 -7.70 19.44 4.70
CA SER A 148 -8.34 20.65 4.17
C SER A 148 -7.42 21.45 3.25
N GLU A 149 -6.11 21.43 3.55
CA GLU A 149 -5.06 22.05 2.75
C GLU A 149 -3.93 21.05 2.51
N ALA A 150 -3.45 20.97 1.26
CA ALA A 150 -2.42 20.03 0.89
C ALA A 150 -1.11 20.28 1.70
N PRO A 151 -0.48 19.23 2.26
CA PRO A 151 0.79 19.36 2.96
C PRO A 151 1.90 19.88 2.02
N LYS A 152 2.71 20.84 2.49
CA LYS A 152 3.81 21.44 1.71
C LYS A 152 4.86 20.44 1.22
N ARG A 153 5.05 19.32 1.93
CA ARG A 153 5.99 18.24 1.61
C ARG A 153 5.26 16.91 1.71
N ALA A 154 4.36 16.68 0.75
CA ALA A 154 3.54 15.48 0.73
C ALA A 154 4.39 14.21 0.50
N GLU A 155 5.45 14.32 -0.29
CA GLU A 155 6.43 13.29 -0.61
C GLU A 155 7.22 12.80 0.61
N ASP A 156 7.36 13.64 1.64
CA ASP A 156 8.06 13.32 2.89
C ASP A 156 7.13 12.70 3.95
N LEU A 157 5.82 12.62 3.67
CA LEU A 157 4.87 12.10 4.64
C LEU A 157 5.21 10.66 4.98
N SER A 158 5.38 10.41 6.28
CA SER A 158 5.50 9.05 6.79
C SER A 158 4.15 8.35 6.77
N CYS A 159 4.19 7.02 6.67
CA CYS A 159 2.99 6.20 6.78
C CYS A 159 2.28 6.38 8.14
N GLY A 160 3.02 6.59 9.23
CA GLY A 160 2.45 6.87 10.55
C GLY A 160 1.65 8.18 10.59
N THR A 161 2.15 9.23 9.92
CA THR A 161 1.44 10.51 9.81
C THR A 161 0.13 10.34 9.05
N LEU A 162 0.16 9.67 7.90
CA LEU A 162 -1.03 9.45 7.08
C LEU A 162 -2.06 8.57 7.79
N TYR A 163 -1.61 7.52 8.51
CA TYR A 163 -2.47 6.68 9.35
C TYR A 163 -3.23 7.51 10.39
N ASN A 164 -2.55 8.38 11.13
CA ASN A 164 -3.17 9.21 12.15
C ASN A 164 -4.27 10.11 11.55
N ARG A 165 -4.05 10.66 10.36
CA ARG A 165 -5.04 11.46 9.63
C ARG A 165 -6.23 10.62 9.16
N LEU A 166 -5.98 9.44 8.62
CA LEU A 166 -7.02 8.50 8.24
C LEU A 166 -7.91 8.11 9.44
N CYS A 167 -7.32 7.90 10.62
CA CYS A 167 -8.08 7.65 11.84
C CYS A 167 -8.96 8.84 12.25
N GLN A 168 -8.46 10.07 12.12
CA GLN A 168 -9.25 11.28 12.40
C GLN A 168 -10.43 11.42 11.42
N TYR A 169 -10.15 11.25 10.13
CA TYR A 169 -11.16 11.28 9.07
C TYR A 169 -12.29 10.26 9.34
N ARG A 170 -11.94 8.99 9.59
CA ARG A 170 -12.92 7.93 9.87
C ARG A 170 -13.77 8.18 11.12
N LYS A 171 -13.20 8.83 12.15
CA LYS A 171 -13.97 9.23 13.35
C LYS A 171 -14.99 10.30 13.01
N ASN A 172 -14.58 11.31 12.24
CA ASN A 172 -15.47 12.41 11.85
C ASN A 172 -16.60 11.96 10.93
N SER A 173 -16.34 11.02 10.01
CA SER A 173 -17.36 10.48 9.10
C SER A 173 -18.38 9.57 9.80
N ARG A 174 -18.08 9.02 10.98
CA ARG A 174 -19.03 8.22 11.77
C ARG A 174 -19.93 9.05 12.69
N ASN A 175 -19.56 10.30 12.92
CA ASN A 175 -20.29 11.23 13.79
C ASN A 175 -21.23 12.16 13.00
N LYS A 176 -21.35 11.95 11.68
CA LYS A 176 -22.29 12.62 10.78
C LYS A 176 -23.37 11.62 10.37
#